data_AF-A0A9D9DP19-F1
#
_entry.id   AF-A0A9D9DP19-F1
#
_cell.length_a   1.000
_cell.length_b   1.000
_cell.length_c   1.000
_cell.angle_alpha   90.00
_cell.angle_beta   90.00
_cell.angle_gamma   90.00
#
_symmetry.space_group_name_H-M   'P 1'
#
loop_
_entity.id
_entity.type
_entity.pdbx_description
1 polymer ?
#
loop_
_entity_poly.entity_id
_entity_poly.type
_entity_poly.pdbx_seq_one_letter_code
_entity_poly.pdbx_strand_id
1 'polypeptide(L)'
;MYFFIESNPETRSYYSTMYQKADASGEKVEHKIKRGDNLWNLAKSQLNKKNATNQEISDMMYRIARLNNMETLESANNIKIGDIIYLPAAAGTKKSEKPHTAPKTETANLPPEEQVKRTSAEIKKILFPYGEDISYTQQSLLKSRNKKNIPDDLYAKHGKAGMNYWNEVLKNPDEDLRIEKGYGLGSKATALHITQKEGGNPYGKTVAHLYVQTDKNGKIKEVAFNSAGIAINGIRFDYVLDSKGNLQKPDDFGIREIKLEQLPKEQYSEFLGLLQGYIDRELK
;
A
#
# COMPACT_ATOMS: atom_id res chain seq x y z
N MET A 1 -8.56 18.77 -25.85
CA MET A 1 -7.73 17.66 -26.38
C MET A 1 -8.00 16.43 -25.53
N TYR A 2 -8.67 15.40 -26.06
CA TYR A 2 -9.00 14.19 -25.30
C TYR A 2 -7.83 13.20 -25.38
N PHE A 3 -7.08 13.04 -24.30
CA PHE A 3 -6.10 11.97 -24.18
C PHE A 3 -6.79 10.69 -23.71
N PHE A 4 -7.23 9.87 -24.67
CA PHE A 4 -7.45 8.45 -24.41
C PHE A 4 -6.07 7.81 -24.26
N ILE A 5 -5.69 7.51 -23.02
CA ILE A 5 -4.49 6.71 -22.76
C ILE A 5 -4.88 5.26 -23.02
N GLU A 6 -4.41 4.73 -24.14
CA GLU A 6 -4.64 3.33 -24.50
C GLU A 6 -4.11 2.39 -23.43
N SER A 7 -4.94 1.41 -23.04
CA SER A 7 -4.49 0.31 -22.20
C SER A 7 -3.57 -0.62 -22.99
N ASN A 8 -2.55 -1.21 -22.33
CA ASN A 8 -1.58 -2.04 -23.04
C ASN A 8 -2.23 -3.33 -23.59
N PRO A 9 -1.66 -3.97 -24.64
CA PRO A 9 -2.26 -5.13 -25.29
C PRO A 9 -2.51 -6.32 -24.35
N GLU A 10 -1.65 -6.52 -23.35
CA GLU A 10 -1.74 -7.61 -22.37
C GLU A 10 -2.92 -7.40 -21.40
N THR A 11 -3.09 -6.17 -20.89
CA THR A 11 -4.23 -5.81 -20.03
C THR A 11 -5.55 -5.89 -20.82
N ARG A 12 -5.54 -5.46 -22.09
CA ARG A 12 -6.70 -5.63 -23.00
C ARG A 12 -7.02 -7.10 -23.26
N SER A 13 -6.00 -7.93 -23.45
CA SER A 13 -6.14 -9.37 -23.66
C SER A 13 -6.68 -10.09 -22.42
N TYR A 14 -6.17 -9.74 -21.22
CA TYR A 14 -6.66 -10.27 -19.96
C TYR A 14 -8.11 -9.84 -19.69
N TYR A 15 -8.41 -8.55 -19.86
CA TYR A 15 -9.77 -8.03 -19.75
C TYR A 15 -10.73 -8.75 -20.71
N SER A 16 -10.37 -8.86 -21.99
CA SER A 16 -11.17 -9.57 -23.01
C SER A 16 -11.38 -11.03 -22.64
N THR A 17 -10.34 -11.73 -22.17
CA THR A 17 -10.42 -13.13 -21.72
C THR A 17 -11.41 -13.29 -20.56
N MET A 18 -11.38 -12.40 -19.56
CA MET A 18 -12.28 -12.46 -18.42
C MET A 18 -13.72 -12.01 -18.79
N TYR A 19 -13.86 -10.99 -19.63
CA TYR A 19 -15.13 -10.52 -20.18
C TYR A 19 -15.85 -11.61 -21.00
N GLN A 20 -15.13 -12.36 -21.85
CA GLN A 20 -15.72 -13.46 -22.62
C GLN A 20 -16.10 -14.67 -21.74
N LYS A 21 -15.40 -14.90 -20.63
CA LYS A 21 -15.73 -15.95 -19.64
C LYS A 21 -16.90 -15.58 -18.72
N ALA A 22 -17.26 -14.31 -18.61
CA ALA A 22 -18.31 -13.86 -17.72
C ALA A 22 -19.71 -14.22 -18.27
N ASP A 23 -20.57 -14.72 -17.39
CA ASP A 23 -21.96 -14.99 -17.73
C ASP A 23 -22.77 -13.69 -17.87
N ALA A 24 -23.51 -13.57 -18.97
CA ALA A 24 -24.43 -12.47 -19.24
C ALA A 24 -25.88 -12.76 -18.81
N SER A 25 -26.17 -13.99 -18.36
CA SER A 25 -27.54 -14.47 -18.14
C SER A 25 -28.16 -13.99 -16.83
N GLY A 26 -29.50 -14.00 -16.80
CA GLY A 26 -30.33 -13.68 -15.64
C GLY A 26 -31.16 -12.40 -15.81
N GLU A 27 -32.04 -12.17 -14.83
CA GLU A 27 -32.78 -10.92 -14.72
C GLU A 27 -31.84 -9.75 -14.41
N LYS A 28 -32.25 -8.53 -14.80
CA LYS A 28 -31.44 -7.31 -14.66
C LYS A 28 -32.26 -6.14 -14.13
N VAL A 29 -31.62 -5.29 -13.35
CA VAL A 29 -32.20 -4.08 -12.76
C VAL A 29 -31.43 -2.86 -13.24
N GLU A 30 -32.14 -1.78 -13.60
CA GLU A 30 -31.51 -0.52 -13.98
C GLU A 30 -30.90 0.20 -12.77
N HIS A 31 -29.68 0.71 -12.96
CA HIS A 31 -28.99 1.57 -12.01
C HIS A 31 -28.45 2.80 -12.71
N LYS A 32 -28.83 3.97 -12.21
CA LYS A 32 -28.30 5.26 -12.67
C LYS A 32 -26.99 5.59 -11.95
N ILE A 33 -25.90 5.70 -12.69
CA ILE A 33 -24.55 5.97 -12.18
C ILE A 33 -24.51 7.26 -11.36
N LYS A 34 -23.98 7.17 -10.14
CA LYS A 34 -23.80 8.26 -9.17
C LYS A 34 -22.32 8.59 -8.98
N ARG A 35 -22.04 9.70 -8.29
CA ARG A 35 -20.67 10.11 -7.98
C ARG A 35 -19.99 9.09 -7.07
N GLY A 36 -18.93 8.46 -7.56
CA GLY A 36 -18.17 7.42 -6.84
C GLY A 36 -18.44 5.99 -7.32
N ASP A 37 -19.43 5.81 -8.19
CA ASP A 37 -19.67 4.52 -8.85
C ASP A 37 -18.57 4.24 -9.87
N ASN A 38 -18.14 2.99 -9.89
CA ASN A 38 -17.33 2.33 -10.91
C ASN A 38 -17.71 0.84 -10.88
N LEU A 39 -17.40 0.06 -11.92
CA LEU A 39 -17.88 -1.33 -11.99
C LEU A 39 -17.45 -2.18 -10.79
N TRP A 40 -16.28 -1.93 -10.20
CA TRP A 40 -15.80 -2.64 -9.02
C TRP A 40 -16.61 -2.32 -7.76
N ASN A 41 -16.91 -1.04 -7.52
CA ASN A 41 -17.76 -0.60 -6.41
C ASN A 41 -19.19 -1.15 -6.56
N LEU A 42 -19.72 -1.10 -7.79
CA LEU A 42 -21.04 -1.64 -8.12
C LEU A 42 -21.09 -3.17 -7.91
N ALA A 43 -20.06 -3.89 -8.35
CA ALA A 43 -19.92 -5.33 -8.12
C ALA A 43 -19.86 -5.67 -6.63
N LYS A 44 -19.06 -4.93 -5.85
CA LYS A 44 -18.95 -5.10 -4.40
C LYS A 44 -20.30 -4.85 -3.69
N SER A 45 -21.05 -3.84 -4.12
CA SER A 45 -22.41 -3.59 -3.61
C SER A 45 -23.39 -4.70 -4.00
N GLN A 46 -23.33 -5.20 -5.25
CA GLN A 46 -24.22 -6.26 -5.73
C GLN A 46 -24.02 -7.61 -5.05
N LEU A 47 -22.81 -7.93 -4.62
CA LEU A 47 -22.55 -9.15 -3.83
C LEU A 47 -23.19 -9.13 -2.44
N ASN A 48 -23.53 -7.94 -1.91
CA ASN A 48 -24.12 -7.73 -0.57
C ASN A 48 -23.45 -8.54 0.57
N LYS A 49 -22.14 -8.81 0.42
CA LYS A 49 -21.37 -9.70 1.28
C LYS A 49 -20.26 -8.90 1.95
N LYS A 50 -20.36 -8.75 3.29
CA LYS A 50 -19.42 -7.95 4.11
C LYS A 50 -17.94 -8.33 3.87
N ASN A 51 -17.69 -9.62 3.61
CA ASN A 51 -16.37 -10.19 3.33
C ASN A 51 -16.33 -10.83 1.93
N ALA A 52 -16.77 -10.13 0.89
CA ALA A 52 -16.55 -10.56 -0.49
C ALA A 52 -15.05 -10.61 -0.81
N THR A 53 -14.60 -11.70 -1.42
CA THR A 53 -13.21 -11.83 -1.90
C THR A 53 -13.00 -10.98 -3.15
N ASN A 54 -11.75 -10.60 -3.42
CA ASN A 54 -11.43 -9.88 -4.66
C ASN A 54 -11.78 -10.68 -5.91
N GLN A 55 -11.75 -12.03 -5.86
CA GLN A 55 -12.19 -12.87 -6.97
C GLN A 55 -13.69 -12.72 -7.20
N GLU A 56 -14.53 -12.86 -6.16
CA GLU A 56 -15.98 -12.68 -6.27
C GLU A 56 -16.35 -11.28 -6.80
N ILE A 57 -15.66 -10.23 -6.34
CA ILE A 57 -15.89 -8.85 -6.82
C ILE A 57 -15.46 -8.70 -8.28
N SER A 58 -14.33 -9.30 -8.67
CA SER A 58 -13.84 -9.32 -10.06
C SER A 58 -14.81 -10.05 -10.99
N ASP A 59 -15.28 -11.24 -10.60
CA ASP A 59 -16.23 -12.03 -11.38
C ASP A 59 -17.57 -11.30 -11.55
N MET A 60 -18.07 -10.67 -10.48
CA MET A 60 -19.27 -9.82 -10.55
C MET A 60 -19.04 -8.55 -11.38
N MET A 61 -17.84 -7.95 -11.36
CA MET A 61 -17.49 -6.80 -12.20
C MET A 61 -17.52 -7.17 -13.68
N TYR A 62 -16.91 -8.30 -14.08
CA TYR A 62 -16.97 -8.76 -15.47
C TYR A 62 -18.39 -9.17 -15.88
N ARG A 63 -19.20 -9.74 -14.98
CA ARG A 63 -20.62 -10.00 -15.23
C ARG A 63 -21.42 -8.72 -15.48
N ILE A 64 -21.21 -7.65 -14.70
CA ILE A 64 -21.82 -6.34 -14.96
C ILE A 64 -21.32 -5.78 -16.31
N ALA A 65 -20.01 -5.84 -16.60
CA ALA A 65 -19.47 -5.39 -17.87
C ALA A 65 -20.12 -6.10 -19.07
N ARG A 66 -20.24 -7.44 -18.99
CA ARG A 66 -20.85 -8.28 -20.02
C ARG A 66 -22.34 -7.98 -20.22
N LEU A 67 -23.09 -7.78 -19.14
CA LEU A 67 -24.50 -7.40 -19.17
C LEU A 67 -24.76 -6.02 -19.84
N ASN A 68 -23.72 -5.18 -19.94
CA ASN A 68 -23.78 -3.84 -20.54
C ASN A 68 -22.99 -3.71 -21.86
N ASN A 69 -22.57 -4.83 -22.47
CA ASN A 69 -21.76 -4.85 -23.70
C ASN A 69 -20.46 -4.03 -23.61
N MET A 70 -19.84 -3.97 -22.43
CA MET A 70 -18.59 -3.24 -22.19
C MET A 70 -17.38 -4.08 -22.61
N GLU A 71 -17.26 -4.34 -23.92
CA GLU A 71 -16.28 -5.29 -24.49
C GLU A 71 -14.82 -4.90 -24.31
N THR A 72 -14.56 -3.60 -24.11
CA THR A 72 -13.21 -3.04 -23.93
C THR A 72 -13.02 -2.51 -22.52
N LEU A 73 -11.78 -2.57 -22.03
CA LEU A 73 -11.39 -1.99 -20.75
C LEU A 73 -11.67 -0.48 -20.72
N GLU A 74 -11.54 0.20 -21.85
CA GLU A 74 -11.91 1.60 -22.04
C GLU A 74 -13.41 1.83 -21.82
N SER A 75 -14.29 0.97 -22.35
CA SER A 75 -15.75 1.08 -22.16
C SER A 75 -16.18 0.85 -20.70
N ALA A 76 -15.56 -0.13 -20.02
CA ALA A 76 -15.80 -0.41 -18.60
C ALA A 76 -15.34 0.72 -17.66
N ASN A 77 -14.29 1.46 -18.03
CA ASN A 77 -13.75 2.55 -17.21
C ASN A 77 -14.33 3.93 -17.53
N ASN A 78 -15.06 4.10 -18.64
CA ASN A 78 -15.59 5.38 -19.12
C ASN A 78 -17.08 5.59 -18.80
N ILE A 79 -17.59 4.95 -17.74
CA ILE A 79 -18.95 5.18 -17.25
C ILE A 79 -19.05 6.56 -16.57
N LYS A 80 -20.13 7.29 -16.84
CA LYS A 80 -20.30 8.70 -16.43
C LYS A 80 -21.50 8.87 -15.51
N ILE A 81 -21.43 9.87 -14.65
CA ILE A 81 -22.54 10.24 -13.75
C ILE A 81 -23.77 10.56 -14.59
N GLY A 82 -24.87 9.85 -14.33
CA GLY A 82 -26.13 9.98 -15.06
C GLY A 82 -26.38 8.88 -16.09
N ASP A 83 -25.36 8.11 -16.50
CA ASP A 83 -25.52 6.95 -17.37
C ASP A 83 -26.44 5.90 -16.71
N ILE A 84 -27.19 5.16 -17.53
CA ILE A 84 -27.95 3.99 -17.07
C ILE A 84 -27.14 2.74 -17.42
N ILE A 85 -26.91 1.91 -16.41
CA ILE A 85 -26.37 0.56 -16.58
C ILE A 85 -27.33 -0.47 -16.00
N TYR A 86 -27.18 -1.71 -16.45
CA TYR A 86 -27.89 -2.85 -15.91
C TYR A 86 -27.01 -3.58 -14.89
N LEU A 87 -27.55 -3.85 -13.70
CA LEU A 87 -26.94 -4.71 -12.70
C LEU A 87 -27.70 -6.06 -12.68
N PRO A 88 -27.04 -7.20 -12.45
CA PRO A 88 -27.74 -8.47 -12.26
C PRO A 88 -28.75 -8.34 -11.11
N ALA A 89 -29.98 -8.83 -11.30
CA ALA A 89 -30.93 -8.92 -10.22
C ALA A 89 -30.40 -9.87 -9.14
N ALA A 90 -30.60 -9.52 -7.87
CA ALA A 90 -30.18 -10.35 -6.75
C ALA A 90 -30.96 -11.68 -6.78
N ALA A 91 -30.29 -12.77 -7.17
CA ALA A 91 -30.90 -14.08 -7.24
C ALA A 91 -31.45 -14.48 -5.86
N GLY A 92 -32.73 -14.88 -5.83
CA GLY A 92 -33.46 -15.19 -4.60
C GLY A 92 -32.70 -16.16 -3.68
N THR A 93 -32.70 -15.83 -2.39
CA THR A 93 -31.99 -16.53 -1.32
C THR A 93 -31.98 -18.06 -1.45
N LYS A 94 -30.79 -18.65 -1.57
CA LYS A 94 -30.54 -20.05 -1.17
C LYS A 94 -29.71 -20.11 0.10
N LYS A 95 -29.99 -21.14 0.89
CA LYS A 95 -29.79 -21.13 2.35
C LYS A 95 -28.32 -21.18 2.77
N SER A 96 -28.06 -20.48 3.87
CA SER A 96 -26.88 -20.63 4.73
C SER A 96 -26.53 -22.09 5.01
N GLU A 97 -25.35 -22.53 4.60
CA GLU A 97 -24.62 -23.61 5.29
C GLU A 97 -23.61 -23.03 6.27
N LYS A 98 -23.27 -23.82 7.29
CA LYS A 98 -22.68 -23.36 8.55
C LYS A 98 -21.31 -22.69 8.37
N PRO A 99 -20.96 -21.72 9.24
CA PRO A 99 -19.65 -21.07 9.17
C PRO A 99 -18.55 -22.09 9.46
N HIS A 100 -17.65 -22.32 8.49
CA HIS A 100 -16.31 -22.74 8.83
C HIS A 100 -15.61 -21.59 9.54
N THR A 101 -15.21 -21.85 10.78
CA THR A 101 -14.41 -20.97 11.61
C THR A 101 -13.07 -20.72 10.92
N ALA A 102 -12.96 -19.59 10.21
CA ALA A 102 -11.66 -19.11 9.78
C ALA A 102 -10.81 -18.85 11.04
N PRO A 103 -9.55 -19.32 11.10
CA PRO A 103 -8.74 -19.16 12.29
C PRO A 103 -8.52 -17.67 12.57
N LYS A 104 -8.64 -17.27 13.83
CA LYS A 104 -8.02 -16.03 14.32
C LYS A 104 -6.54 -16.12 13.97
N THR A 105 -6.10 -15.38 12.96
CA THR A 105 -4.67 -15.36 12.61
C THR A 105 -3.96 -14.48 13.62
N GLU A 106 -3.50 -15.08 14.71
CA GLU A 106 -2.59 -14.45 15.66
C GLU A 106 -1.37 -13.93 14.90
N THR A 107 -1.22 -12.62 14.82
CA THR A 107 -0.08 -11.97 14.16
C THR A 107 1.21 -12.00 14.98
N ALA A 108 1.33 -12.94 15.92
CA ALA A 108 2.40 -12.95 16.92
C ALA A 108 3.74 -13.52 16.43
N ASN A 109 3.72 -14.50 15.51
CA ASN A 109 4.88 -15.39 15.28
C ASN A 109 5.45 -15.43 13.84
N LEU A 110 5.05 -14.53 12.93
CA LEU A 110 5.70 -14.45 11.61
C LEU A 110 7.04 -13.69 11.70
N PRO A 111 8.11 -14.09 10.99
CA PRO A 111 9.35 -13.32 10.90
C PRO A 111 9.11 -11.88 10.42
N PRO A 112 9.88 -10.87 10.88
CA PRO A 112 9.68 -9.47 10.48
C PRO A 112 9.68 -9.23 8.97
N GLU A 113 10.52 -9.97 8.22
CA GLU A 113 10.53 -9.91 6.75
C GLU A 113 9.19 -10.36 6.12
N GLU A 114 8.56 -11.41 6.65
CA GLU A 114 7.24 -11.86 6.17
C GLU A 114 6.13 -10.89 6.58
N GLN A 115 6.21 -10.30 7.78
CA GLN A 115 5.27 -9.27 8.23
C GLN A 115 5.31 -8.05 7.31
N VAL A 116 6.51 -7.57 6.94
CA VAL A 116 6.65 -6.40 6.05
C VAL A 116 6.25 -6.77 4.61
N LYS A 117 6.67 -7.92 4.06
CA LYS A 117 6.23 -8.41 2.74
C LYS A 117 4.70 -8.49 2.64
N ARG A 118 4.03 -9.06 3.67
CA ARG A 118 2.57 -9.20 3.70
C ARG A 118 1.87 -7.84 3.77
N THR A 119 2.28 -6.96 4.67
CA THR A 119 1.66 -5.62 4.81
C THR A 119 1.91 -4.75 3.58
N SER A 120 3.09 -4.82 2.97
CA SER A 120 3.39 -4.23 1.65
C SER A 120 2.46 -4.75 0.56
N ALA A 121 2.21 -6.05 0.49
CA ALA A 121 1.29 -6.64 -0.49
C ALA A 121 -0.18 -6.25 -0.25
N GLU A 122 -0.61 -6.11 1.01
CA GLU A 122 -1.94 -5.59 1.37
C GLU A 122 -2.09 -4.12 0.93
N ILE A 123 -1.07 -3.27 1.15
CA ILE A 123 -1.07 -1.85 0.71
C ILE A 123 -0.95 -1.69 -0.81
N LYS A 124 -0.12 -2.50 -1.48
CA LYS A 124 0.02 -2.50 -2.95
C LYS A 124 -1.33 -2.72 -3.64
N LYS A 125 -2.18 -3.61 -3.14
CA LYS A 125 -3.54 -3.85 -3.68
C LYS A 125 -4.45 -2.63 -3.57
N ILE A 126 -4.20 -1.73 -2.62
CA ILE A 126 -4.94 -0.47 -2.44
C ILE A 126 -4.38 0.61 -3.38
N LEU A 127 -3.05 0.74 -3.43
CA LEU A 127 -2.38 1.74 -4.29
C LEU A 127 -2.56 1.43 -5.78
N PHE A 128 -2.44 0.17 -6.17
CA PHE A 128 -2.44 -0.35 -7.53
C PHE A 128 -3.51 -1.43 -7.72
N PRO A 129 -4.81 -1.07 -7.68
CA PRO A 129 -5.91 -2.03 -7.76
C PRO A 129 -6.01 -2.78 -9.10
N TYR A 130 -5.30 -2.30 -10.13
CA TYR A 130 -5.22 -2.91 -11.47
C TYR A 130 -3.86 -3.59 -11.75
N GLY A 131 -3.01 -3.76 -10.72
CA GLY A 131 -1.65 -4.27 -10.87
C GLY A 131 -0.59 -3.19 -11.14
N GLU A 132 0.67 -3.61 -11.19
CA GLU A 132 1.84 -2.72 -11.42
C GLU A 132 2.25 -2.67 -12.91
N ASP A 133 1.64 -3.47 -13.79
CA ASP A 133 1.93 -3.59 -15.24
C ASP A 133 1.41 -2.40 -16.08
N ILE A 134 1.58 -1.20 -15.54
CA ILE A 134 1.17 0.08 -16.11
C ILE A 134 2.37 1.04 -16.09
N SER A 135 2.35 2.07 -16.95
CA SER A 135 3.46 3.01 -17.03
C SER A 135 3.76 3.71 -15.70
N TYR A 136 5.02 4.12 -15.48
CA TYR A 136 5.44 4.86 -14.29
C TYR A 136 4.52 6.03 -13.93
N THR A 137 4.08 6.79 -14.95
CA THR A 137 3.14 7.92 -14.78
C THR A 137 1.76 7.46 -14.28
N GLN A 138 1.25 6.32 -14.79
CA GLN A 138 0.00 5.73 -14.31
C GLN A 138 0.13 5.17 -12.89
N GLN A 139 1.24 4.49 -12.55
CA GLN A 139 1.52 4.05 -11.18
C GLN A 139 1.53 5.25 -10.21
N SER A 140 2.28 6.32 -10.55
CA SER A 140 2.34 7.56 -9.76
C SER A 140 0.96 8.19 -9.56
N LEU A 141 0.14 8.25 -10.61
CA LEU A 141 -1.22 8.78 -10.56
C LEU A 141 -2.18 7.94 -9.71
N LEU A 142 -2.17 6.60 -9.85
CA LEU A 142 -2.98 5.70 -9.03
C LEU A 142 -2.58 5.82 -7.56
N LYS A 143 -1.28 5.72 -7.27
CA LYS A 143 -0.71 5.88 -5.93
C LYS A 143 -1.14 7.20 -5.28
N SER A 144 -1.03 8.32 -5.99
CA SER A 144 -1.48 9.64 -5.53
C SER A 144 -2.99 9.70 -5.23
N ARG A 145 -3.83 9.06 -6.06
CA ARG A 145 -5.28 9.00 -5.86
C ARG A 145 -5.71 8.07 -4.73
N ASN A 146 -4.97 6.98 -4.53
CA ASN A 146 -5.37 5.86 -3.67
C ASN A 146 -4.70 5.84 -2.29
N LYS A 147 -3.61 6.59 -2.06
CA LYS A 147 -2.92 6.61 -0.75
C LYS A 147 -3.84 6.91 0.44
N LYS A 148 -4.80 7.82 0.26
CA LYS A 148 -5.82 8.19 1.25
C LYS A 148 -6.85 7.09 1.56
N ASN A 149 -6.90 6.04 0.72
CA ASN A 149 -7.78 4.89 0.90
C ASN A 149 -7.10 3.77 1.72
N ILE A 150 -5.82 3.91 2.09
CA ILE A 150 -5.13 2.99 2.99
C ILE A 150 -5.70 3.21 4.41
N PRO A 151 -6.30 2.18 5.05
CA PRO A 151 -6.78 2.27 6.42
C PRO A 151 -5.65 2.59 7.41
N ASP A 152 -5.91 3.42 8.42
CA ASP A 152 -4.91 3.84 9.39
C ASP A 152 -4.33 2.69 10.22
N ASP A 153 -5.14 1.65 10.51
CA ASP A 153 -4.70 0.43 11.20
C ASP A 153 -3.74 -0.41 10.34
N LEU A 154 -4.02 -0.53 9.03
CA LEU A 154 -3.11 -1.18 8.08
C LEU A 154 -1.82 -0.36 7.90
N TYR A 155 -1.93 0.96 7.82
CA TYR A 155 -0.78 1.87 7.72
C TYR A 155 0.11 1.76 8.97
N ALA A 156 -0.46 1.81 10.18
CA ALA A 156 0.25 1.63 11.44
C ALA A 156 0.90 0.24 11.55
N LYS A 157 0.17 -0.82 11.18
CA LYS A 157 0.69 -2.20 11.15
C LYS A 157 1.87 -2.34 10.19
N HIS A 158 1.82 -1.69 9.03
CA HIS A 158 2.93 -1.70 8.07
C HIS A 158 4.14 -0.90 8.56
N GLY A 159 3.94 0.21 9.27
CA GLY A 159 5.01 0.95 9.94
C GLY A 159 5.71 0.13 11.03
N LYS A 160 4.94 -0.56 11.89
CA LYS A 160 5.48 -1.49 12.89
C LYS A 160 6.24 -2.65 12.25
N ALA A 161 5.72 -3.24 11.17
CA ALA A 161 6.42 -4.28 10.43
C ALA A 161 7.73 -3.78 9.80
N GLY A 162 7.76 -2.56 9.27
CA GLY A 162 8.97 -1.91 8.75
C GLY A 162 10.01 -1.61 9.83
N MET A 163 9.59 -1.15 11.00
CA MET A 163 10.46 -0.96 12.16
C MET A 163 11.09 -2.29 12.61
N ASN A 164 10.29 -3.35 12.71
CA ASN A 164 10.77 -4.68 13.09
C ASN A 164 11.71 -5.28 12.03
N TYR A 165 11.44 -5.06 10.74
CA TYR A 165 12.35 -5.42 9.66
C TYR A 165 13.71 -4.72 9.80
N TRP A 166 13.69 -3.41 10.07
CA TRP A 166 14.90 -2.64 10.30
C TRP A 166 15.69 -3.08 11.54
N ASN A 167 15.02 -3.49 12.62
CA ASN A 167 15.70 -4.07 13.78
C ASN A 167 16.57 -5.26 13.41
N GLU A 168 16.05 -6.20 12.61
CA GLU A 168 16.81 -7.39 12.21
C GLU A 168 17.93 -7.04 11.23
N VAL A 169 17.65 -6.18 10.24
CA VAL A 169 18.66 -5.69 9.29
C VAL A 169 19.81 -4.95 9.99
N LEU A 170 19.54 -4.14 11.01
CA LEU A 170 20.57 -3.39 11.75
C LEU A 170 21.39 -4.24 12.72
N LYS A 171 20.87 -5.41 13.13
CA LYS A 171 21.56 -6.40 13.97
C LYS A 171 22.47 -7.31 13.16
N ASN A 172 22.13 -7.58 11.90
CA ASN A 172 22.87 -8.50 11.04
C ASN A 172 24.18 -7.84 10.53
N PRO A 173 25.37 -8.31 10.95
CA PRO A 173 26.65 -7.72 10.52
C PRO A 173 26.99 -8.00 9.05
N ASP A 174 26.31 -8.96 8.41
CA ASP A 174 26.54 -9.35 7.02
C ASP A 174 25.69 -8.55 6.01
N GLU A 175 24.82 -7.63 6.46
CA GLU A 175 24.04 -6.76 5.57
C GLU A 175 24.89 -5.64 4.97
N ASP A 176 24.87 -5.49 3.64
CA ASP A 176 25.48 -4.35 2.94
C ASP A 176 24.63 -3.07 3.15
N LEU A 177 24.86 -2.42 4.29
CA LEU A 177 24.24 -1.16 4.66
C LEU A 177 25.13 0.03 4.26
N ARG A 178 24.61 0.84 3.33
CA ARG A 178 25.28 2.08 2.90
C ARG A 178 24.84 3.23 3.80
N ILE A 179 25.77 3.68 4.64
CA ILE A 179 25.59 4.71 5.66
C ILE A 179 26.23 6.02 5.19
N GLU A 180 25.44 7.10 5.13
CA GLU A 180 25.87 8.40 4.64
C GLU A 180 25.56 9.49 5.68
N LYS A 181 26.50 10.42 5.89
CA LYS A 181 26.32 11.53 6.85
C LYS A 181 25.38 12.59 6.27
N GLY A 182 24.27 12.85 6.97
CA GLY A 182 23.34 13.93 6.67
C GLY A 182 23.74 15.24 7.34
N TYR A 183 23.83 16.31 6.57
CA TYR A 183 24.18 17.65 7.03
C TYR A 183 22.94 18.54 7.06
N GLY A 184 22.70 19.19 8.20
CA GLY A 184 21.70 20.25 8.32
C GLY A 184 22.27 21.62 7.87
N LEU A 185 21.72 22.70 8.42
CA LEU A 185 22.29 24.04 8.29
C LEU A 185 23.57 24.16 9.15
N GLY A 186 24.69 23.64 8.64
CA GLY A 186 26.00 23.72 9.31
C GLY A 186 27.02 22.73 8.72
N SER A 187 28.28 22.84 9.16
CA SER A 187 29.37 21.95 8.75
C SER A 187 29.45 20.63 9.54
N LYS A 188 28.76 20.54 10.68
CA LYS A 188 28.66 19.29 11.46
C LYS A 188 27.49 18.45 10.95
N ALA A 189 27.72 17.17 10.73
CA ALA A 189 26.66 16.21 10.44
C ALA A 189 25.73 16.04 11.65
N THR A 190 24.42 16.11 11.41
CA THR A 190 23.35 16.01 12.42
C THR A 190 22.33 14.93 12.09
N ALA A 191 22.65 14.06 11.12
CA ALA A 191 21.82 12.94 10.75
C ALA A 191 22.64 11.82 10.08
N LEU A 192 22.04 10.65 9.97
CA LEU A 192 22.49 9.56 9.09
C LEU A 192 21.38 9.18 8.12
N HIS A 193 21.75 8.94 6.87
CA HIS A 193 20.96 8.13 5.95
C HIS A 193 21.51 6.71 6.00
N ILE A 194 20.66 5.73 6.25
CA ILE A 194 21.03 4.30 6.20
C ILE A 194 20.16 3.67 5.10
N THR A 195 20.80 3.13 4.06
CA THR A 195 20.10 2.49 2.94
C THR A 195 20.55 1.05 2.79
N GLN A 196 19.59 0.16 2.57
CA GLN A 196 19.83 -1.20 2.13
C GLN A 196 19.64 -1.25 0.61
N LYS A 197 20.56 -1.92 -0.08
CA LYS A 197 20.58 -2.02 -1.55
C LYS A 197 20.26 -3.43 -2.02
N GLU A 198 19.54 -3.52 -3.13
CA GLU A 198 19.26 -4.80 -3.79
C GLU A 198 20.57 -5.47 -4.23
N GLY A 199 20.83 -6.68 -3.72
CA GLY A 199 21.98 -7.51 -4.09
C GLY A 199 23.36 -6.93 -3.74
N GLY A 200 23.46 -6.05 -2.75
CA GLY A 200 24.74 -5.40 -2.38
C GLY A 200 25.33 -4.49 -3.48
N ASN A 201 24.53 -4.10 -4.47
CA ASN A 201 25.00 -3.20 -5.52
C ASN A 201 24.99 -1.75 -4.99
N PRO A 202 26.13 -1.04 -4.96
CA PRO A 202 26.20 0.32 -4.42
C PRO A 202 25.25 1.32 -5.12
N TYR A 203 25.07 1.15 -6.43
CA TYR A 203 24.17 1.96 -7.27
C TYR A 203 22.82 1.25 -7.52
N GLY A 204 22.58 0.14 -6.82
CA GLY A 204 21.36 -0.64 -6.91
C GLY A 204 20.13 0.09 -6.38
N LYS A 205 18.97 -0.52 -6.65
CA LYS A 205 17.68 -0.08 -6.13
C LYS A 205 17.71 -0.09 -4.61
N THR A 206 17.28 1.01 -4.00
CA THR A 206 17.08 1.08 -2.54
C THR A 206 15.85 0.24 -2.19
N VAL A 207 16.02 -0.80 -1.37
CA VAL A 207 14.92 -1.67 -0.94
C VAL A 207 14.22 -1.14 0.32
N ALA A 208 14.99 -0.48 1.20
CA ALA A 208 14.53 0.23 2.37
C ALA A 208 15.45 1.44 2.63
N HIS A 209 14.89 2.53 3.19
CA HIS A 209 15.64 3.74 3.56
C HIS A 209 15.25 4.24 4.96
N LEU A 210 16.25 4.52 5.78
CA LEU A 210 16.19 5.23 7.05
C LEU A 210 16.85 6.61 6.96
N TYR A 211 16.28 7.58 7.65
CA TYR A 211 16.90 8.85 8.01
C TYR A 211 16.77 9.05 9.51
N VAL A 212 17.90 9.21 10.19
CA VAL A 212 17.99 9.35 11.66
C VAL A 212 18.52 10.74 11.96
N GLN A 213 17.71 11.60 12.57
CA GLN A 213 18.11 12.96 12.94
C GLN A 213 18.46 13.04 14.42
N THR A 214 19.53 13.77 14.75
CA THR A 214 19.94 14.05 16.14
C THR A 214 19.56 15.46 16.59
N ASP A 215 19.47 15.62 17.91
CA ASP A 215 19.48 16.92 18.56
C ASP A 215 20.90 17.49 18.65
N LYS A 216 21.03 18.70 19.21
CA LYS A 216 22.32 19.38 19.42
C LYS A 216 23.31 18.60 20.32
N ASN A 217 22.83 17.61 21.08
CA ASN A 217 23.61 16.78 21.98
C ASN A 217 24.00 15.42 21.35
N GLY A 218 23.64 15.17 20.08
CA GLY A 218 23.88 13.91 19.40
C GLY A 218 22.90 12.79 19.77
N LYS A 219 21.79 13.09 20.46
CA LYS A 219 20.75 12.10 20.78
C LYS A 219 19.67 12.08 19.71
N ILE A 220 19.13 10.91 19.41
CA ILE A 220 18.08 10.78 18.38
C ILE A 220 16.88 11.66 18.76
N LYS A 221 16.57 12.59 17.87
CA LYS A 221 15.34 13.40 17.90
C LYS A 221 14.20 12.62 17.26
N GLU A 222 14.48 12.01 16.10
CA GLU A 222 13.47 11.55 15.15
C GLU A 222 14.08 10.53 14.18
N VAL A 223 13.28 9.55 13.76
CA VAL A 223 13.60 8.56 12.73
C VAL A 223 12.53 8.58 11.66
N ALA A 224 12.86 8.97 10.44
CA ALA A 224 11.99 8.88 9.28
C ALA A 224 12.37 7.64 8.44
N PHE A 225 11.40 6.86 7.97
CA PHE A 225 11.70 5.60 7.28
C PHE A 225 10.67 5.19 6.23
N ASN A 226 11.15 4.37 5.30
CA ASN A 226 10.35 3.57 4.39
C ASN A 226 10.46 2.10 4.77
N SER A 227 9.33 1.40 4.72
CA SER A 227 9.25 -0.06 4.90
C SER A 227 9.65 -0.78 3.62
N ALA A 228 10.20 -2.00 3.74
CA ALA A 228 10.61 -2.77 2.57
C ALA A 228 9.44 -3.21 1.68
N GLY A 229 9.63 -3.14 0.36
CA GLY A 229 8.71 -3.68 -0.64
C GLY A 229 7.64 -2.73 -1.17
N ILE A 230 7.34 -1.61 -0.50
CA ILE A 230 6.53 -0.52 -1.07
C ILE A 230 6.96 0.84 -0.49
N ALA A 231 7.07 1.85 -1.37
CA ALA A 231 7.10 3.25 -0.96
C ALA A 231 5.73 3.87 -1.24
N ILE A 232 5.09 4.49 -0.24
CA ILE A 232 3.72 5.04 -0.29
C ILE A 232 3.72 6.51 -0.73
N ASN A 233 4.74 7.29 -0.36
CA ASN A 233 4.85 8.73 -0.63
C ASN A 233 5.92 9.06 -1.67
N GLY A 234 6.79 8.10 -2.02
CA GLY A 234 7.72 8.18 -3.15
C GLY A 234 8.94 9.07 -2.89
N ILE A 235 8.77 10.39 -2.92
CA ILE A 235 9.84 11.37 -2.68
C ILE A 235 10.04 11.74 -1.20
N ARG A 236 9.13 11.28 -0.32
CA ARG A 236 9.18 11.47 1.13
C ARG A 236 9.14 10.11 1.81
N PHE A 237 9.60 10.08 3.06
CA PHE A 237 9.44 8.93 3.94
C PHE A 237 7.96 8.66 4.25
N ASP A 238 7.62 7.39 4.40
CA ASP A 238 6.27 6.93 4.69
C ASP A 238 5.90 7.00 6.17
N TYR A 239 6.91 6.98 7.03
CA TYR A 239 6.78 6.94 8.48
C TYR A 239 7.73 7.92 9.14
N VAL A 240 7.30 8.44 10.29
CA VAL A 240 8.15 9.12 11.27
C VAL A 240 7.90 8.51 12.65
N LEU A 241 8.97 8.22 13.38
CA LEU A 241 8.97 7.75 14.75
C LEU A 241 9.75 8.75 15.60
N ASP A 242 9.09 9.36 16.59
CA ASP A 242 9.76 10.28 17.53
C ASP A 242 10.43 9.52 18.68
N SER A 243 11.27 10.23 19.45
CA SER A 243 11.93 9.68 20.65
C SER A 243 10.98 9.24 21.79
N LYS A 244 9.67 9.47 21.66
CA LYS A 244 8.62 9.09 22.61
C LYS A 244 7.76 7.90 22.12
N GLY A 245 8.12 7.30 20.98
CA GLY A 245 7.41 6.16 20.41
C GLY A 245 6.12 6.52 19.69
N ASN A 246 5.89 7.79 19.35
CA ASN A 246 4.76 8.16 18.50
C ASN A 246 5.09 7.76 17.06
N LEU A 247 4.39 6.76 16.53
CA LEU A 247 4.44 6.38 15.13
C LEU A 247 3.47 7.27 14.35
N GLN A 248 3.97 7.91 13.31
CA GLN A 248 3.27 8.94 12.55
C GLN A 248 3.42 8.70 11.04
N LYS A 249 2.48 9.26 10.26
CA LYS A 249 2.58 9.36 8.80
C LYS A 249 2.55 10.83 8.35
N PRO A 250 3.14 11.17 7.19
CA PRO A 250 2.90 12.47 6.56
C PRO A 250 1.42 12.68 6.21
N ASP A 251 0.97 13.94 6.27
CA ASP A 251 -0.30 14.38 5.67
C ASP A 251 -0.25 14.36 4.13
N ASP A 252 -1.37 14.64 3.46
CA ASP A 252 -1.45 14.50 2.00
C ASP A 252 -0.44 15.37 1.22
N PHE A 253 0.10 16.41 1.84
CA PHE A 253 1.11 17.32 1.29
C PHE A 253 2.54 17.03 1.81
N GLY A 254 2.66 16.15 2.81
CA GLY A 254 3.88 15.86 3.56
C GLY A 254 4.40 17.07 4.35
N ILE A 255 3.50 17.91 4.83
CA ILE A 255 3.82 19.13 5.60
C ILE A 255 3.66 18.88 7.10
N ARG A 256 2.69 18.05 7.49
CA ARG A 256 2.42 17.70 8.89
C ARG A 256 2.52 16.21 9.10
N GLU A 257 2.82 15.83 10.33
CA GLU A 257 2.78 14.45 10.79
C GLU A 257 1.45 14.18 11.50
N ILE A 258 0.82 13.06 11.16
CA ILE A 258 -0.43 12.57 11.74
C ILE A 258 -0.06 11.34 12.57
N LYS A 259 -0.23 11.43 13.89
CA LYS A 259 -0.03 10.30 14.81
C LYS A 259 -1.00 9.17 14.47
N LEU A 260 -0.45 8.00 14.21
CA LEU A 260 -1.17 6.75 13.97
C LEU A 260 -1.36 5.99 15.28
N GLU A 261 -0.28 5.82 16.04
CA GLU A 261 -0.22 4.97 17.22
C GLU A 261 0.86 5.49 18.17
N GLN A 262 0.79 5.10 19.45
CA GLN A 262 1.91 5.22 20.37
C GLN A 262 2.38 3.82 20.73
N LEU A 263 3.64 3.53 20.37
CA LEU A 263 4.23 2.22 20.61
C LEU A 263 4.57 2.05 22.10
N PRO A 264 4.36 0.86 22.69
CA PRO A 264 4.92 0.50 23.98
C PRO A 264 6.43 0.72 23.99
N LYS A 265 6.98 1.15 25.13
CA LYS A 265 8.39 1.55 25.25
C LYS A 265 9.33 0.44 24.79
N GLU A 266 8.99 -0.78 25.16
CA GLU A 266 9.70 -2.02 24.90
C GLU A 266 9.85 -2.30 23.39
N GLN A 267 8.88 -1.87 22.57
CA GLN A 267 8.89 -2.10 21.12
C GLN A 267 9.82 -1.13 20.38
N TYR A 268 9.87 0.14 20.80
CA TYR A 268 10.62 1.18 20.08
C TYR A 268 12.00 1.45 20.68
N SER A 269 12.23 1.17 21.97
CA SER A 269 13.49 1.51 22.64
C SER A 269 14.68 0.68 22.14
N GLU A 270 14.46 -0.57 21.74
CA GLU A 270 15.50 -1.40 21.12
C GLU A 270 15.97 -0.80 19.79
N PHE A 271 15.01 -0.42 18.94
CA PHE A 271 15.27 0.20 17.64
C PHE A 271 16.04 1.52 17.76
N LEU A 272 15.58 2.43 18.64
CA LEU A 272 16.30 3.67 18.90
C LEU A 272 17.68 3.41 19.54
N GLY A 273 17.84 2.36 20.36
CA GLY A 273 19.11 1.96 20.94
C GLY A 273 20.13 1.49 19.90
N LEU A 274 19.70 0.63 18.97
CA LEU A 274 20.52 0.18 17.83
C LEU A 274 20.96 1.39 17.00
N LEU A 275 20.02 2.24 16.58
CA LEU A 275 20.30 3.43 15.79
C LEU A 275 21.22 4.42 16.52
N GLN A 276 21.09 4.58 17.84
CA GLN A 276 22.00 5.44 18.62
C GLN A 276 23.43 4.87 18.60
N GLY A 277 23.61 3.55 18.55
CA GLY A 277 24.91 2.91 18.35
C GLY A 277 25.56 3.26 17.00
N TYR A 278 24.78 3.33 15.92
CA TYR A 278 25.26 3.82 14.62
C TYR A 278 25.59 5.32 14.68
N ILE A 279 24.72 6.16 15.26
CA ILE A 279 24.99 7.59 15.48
C ILE A 279 26.30 7.81 16.26
N ASP A 280 26.47 7.08 17.37
CA ASP A 280 27.64 7.19 18.26
C ASP A 280 28.92 6.62 17.62
N ARG A 281 28.84 5.90 16.49
CA ARG A 281 30.01 5.42 15.74
C ARG A 281 30.36 6.34 14.57
N GLU A 282 29.34 6.79 13.84
CA GLU A 282 29.51 7.47 12.54
C GLU A 282 29.51 9.01 12.64
N LEU A 283 28.89 9.60 13.67
CA LEU A 283 28.76 11.07 13.83
C LEU A 283 29.67 11.69 14.90
N LYS A 284 30.60 10.91 15.47
CA LYS A 284 31.69 11.44 16.31
C LYS A 284 32.76 12.16 15.47
#